data_AF-A0A850MQ61-F1
#
_entry.id   AF-A0A850MQ61-F1
#
_cell.length_a   1.000
_cell.length_b   1.000
_cell.length_c   1.000
_cell.angle_alpha   90.00
_cell.angle_beta   90.00
_cell.angle_gamma   90.00
#
_symmetry.space_group_name_H-M   'P 1'
#
loop_
_entity.id
_entity.type
_entity.pdbx_description
1 polymer ?
#
loop_
_entity_poly.entity_id
_entity_poly.type
_entity_poly.pdbx_seq_one_letter_code
_entity_poly.pdbx_strand_id
1 'polypeptide(L)'
;DLIEDKFIATGSGSQIAYGTLENNYRDDLTEPEAIKLAFKALRSAIERNPYTGSGIDAVIISRDGYRRLNDTELLKIVNKDEVNN
;
A
#
# COMPACT_ATOMS: atom_id res chain seq x y z
N ASP A 1 16.28 -12.85 20.10
CA ASP A 1 14.98 -12.89 19.42
C ASP A 1 14.89 -11.74 18.42
N LEU A 2 14.63 -12.06 17.16
CA LEU A 2 14.36 -11.05 16.12
C LEU A 2 12.87 -10.76 16.21
N ILE A 3 12.50 -9.51 16.50
CA ILE A 3 11.10 -9.09 16.42
C ILE A 3 10.77 -8.98 14.94
N GLU A 4 9.78 -9.72 14.48
CA GLU A 4 9.30 -9.61 13.10
C GLU A 4 8.52 -8.30 12.93
N ASP A 5 8.98 -7.46 12.01
CA ASP A 5 8.24 -6.25 11.64
C ASP A 5 7.02 -6.62 10.79
N LYS A 6 5.84 -6.15 11.19
CA LYS A 6 4.57 -6.37 10.47
C LYS A 6 4.50 -5.62 9.15
N PHE A 7 5.25 -4.53 9.02
CA PHE A 7 5.38 -3.73 7.82
C PHE A 7 6.70 -2.96 7.84
N ILE A 8 7.20 -2.66 6.65
CA ILE A 8 8.41 -1.86 6.46
C ILE A 8 8.18 -0.82 5.37
N ALA A 9 8.65 0.40 5.61
CA ALA A 9 8.68 1.48 4.64
C ALA A 9 10.08 2.09 4.58
N THR A 10 10.56 2.37 3.37
CA THR A 10 11.90 2.93 3.12
C THR A 10 11.83 4.07 2.10
N GLY A 11 12.89 4.87 2.01
CA GLY A 11 12.97 6.08 1.19
C GLY A 11 12.56 7.36 1.92
N SER A 12 12.64 8.51 1.23
CA SER A 12 12.40 9.84 1.82
C SER A 12 10.98 10.06 2.34
N GLY A 13 10.01 9.32 1.80
CA GLY A 13 8.61 9.34 2.24
C GLY A 13 8.26 8.36 3.36
N SER A 14 9.23 7.55 3.83
CA SER A 14 8.98 6.45 4.78
C SER A 14 8.31 6.90 6.07
N GLN A 15 8.72 8.03 6.65
CA GLN A 15 8.15 8.56 7.90
C GLN A 15 6.62 8.82 7.77
N ILE A 16 6.18 9.30 6.61
CA ILE A 16 4.76 9.58 6.36
C ILE A 16 4.00 8.26 6.11
N ALA A 17 4.63 7.33 5.37
CA ALA A 17 4.06 6.01 5.13
C ALA A 17 3.87 5.23 6.45
N TYR A 18 4.87 5.26 7.35
CA TYR A 18 4.79 4.63 8.67
C TYR A 18 3.61 5.16 9.48
N GLY A 19 3.40 6.48 9.55
CA GLY A 19 2.24 7.03 10.25
C GLY A 19 0.89 6.57 9.68
N THR A 20 0.81 6.27 8.37
CA THR A 20 -0.40 5.68 7.79
C THR A 20 -0.53 4.20 8.16
N LEU A 21 0.56 3.44 8.07
CA LEU A 21 0.59 2.02 8.38
C LEU A 21 0.27 1.76 9.85
N GLU A 22 0.91 2.45 10.78
CA GLU A 22 0.70 2.31 12.23
C GLU A 22 -0.77 2.57 12.63
N ASN A 23 -1.41 3.55 11.99
CA ASN A 23 -2.79 3.93 12.34
C ASN A 23 -3.86 3.01 11.75
N ASN A 24 -3.56 2.24 10.70
CA ASN A 24 -4.59 1.54 9.92
C ASN A 24 -4.29 0.04 9.73
N TYR A 25 -3.09 -0.45 10.09
CA TYR A 25 -2.77 -1.87 10.00
C TYR A 25 -3.55 -2.68 11.03
N ARG A 26 -4.00 -3.86 10.62
CA ARG A 26 -4.62 -4.88 11.47
C ARG A 26 -4.16 -6.26 10.99
N ASP A 27 -4.01 -7.23 11.90
CA ASP A 27 -3.53 -8.57 11.53
C ASP A 27 -4.51 -9.35 10.64
N ASP A 28 -5.79 -8.95 10.63
CA ASP A 28 -6.89 -9.61 9.92
C ASP A 28 -7.28 -8.91 8.60
N LEU A 29 -6.37 -8.11 8.02
CA LEU A 29 -6.57 -7.51 6.69
C LEU A 29 -6.80 -8.58 5.62
N THR A 30 -7.88 -8.41 4.85
CA THR A 30 -8.03 -9.12 3.58
C THR A 30 -7.06 -8.56 2.54
N GLU A 31 -6.78 -9.33 1.48
CA GLU A 31 -5.88 -8.89 0.41
C GLU A 31 -6.28 -7.52 -0.18
N PRO A 32 -7.56 -7.24 -0.53
CA PRO A 32 -7.95 -5.92 -1.03
C PRO A 32 -7.74 -4.79 -0.01
N GLU A 33 -7.95 -5.05 1.28
CA GLU A 33 -7.73 -4.05 2.33
C GLU A 33 -6.23 -3.76 2.52
N ALA A 34 -5.38 -4.79 2.46
CA ALA A 34 -3.94 -4.63 2.52
C ALA A 34 -3.41 -3.82 1.33
N ILE A 35 -3.90 -4.09 0.12
CA ILE A 35 -3.54 -3.32 -1.09
C ILE A 35 -3.95 -1.85 -0.93
N LYS A 36 -5.18 -1.59 -0.48
CA LYS A 36 -5.68 -0.23 -0.22
C LYS A 36 -4.83 0.50 0.82
N LEU A 37 -4.47 -0.18 1.91
CA LEU A 37 -3.62 0.39 2.95
C LEU A 37 -2.23 0.76 2.40
N ALA A 38 -1.58 -0.16 1.68
CA ALA A 38 -0.28 0.09 1.06
C ALA A 38 -0.34 1.28 0.09
N PHE A 39 -1.38 1.35 -0.74
CA PHE A 39 -1.60 2.45 -1.67
C PHE A 39 -1.83 3.78 -0.94
N LYS A 40 -2.64 3.79 0.13
CA LYS A 40 -2.87 4.97 0.97
C LYS A 40 -1.58 5.49 1.58
N ALA A 41 -0.76 4.61 2.16
CA ALA A 41 0.53 4.96 2.74
C ALA A 41 1.49 5.56 1.69
N LEU A 42 1.55 4.96 0.50
CA LEU A 42 2.36 5.46 -0.60
C LEU A 42 1.86 6.82 -1.12
N ARG A 43 0.55 6.97 -1.31
CA ARG A 43 -0.07 8.23 -1.74
C ARG A 43 0.20 9.36 -0.75
N SER A 44 0.05 9.11 0.56
CA SER A 44 0.36 10.11 1.59
C SER A 44 1.83 10.54 1.57
N ALA A 45 2.75 9.63 1.23
CA ALA A 45 4.16 9.94 1.05
C ALA A 45 4.45 10.75 -0.23
N ILE A 46 3.77 10.45 -1.34
CA ILE A 46 3.92 11.12 -2.64
C ILE A 46 3.29 12.51 -2.66
N GLU A 47 2.11 12.71 -2.06
CA GLU A 47 1.40 14.01 -2.06
C GLU A 47 2.24 15.14 -1.44
N ARG A 48 3.23 14.81 -0.61
CA ARG A 48 4.17 15.78 -0.02
C ARG A 48 5.45 16.01 -0.85
N ASN A 49 5.66 15.27 -1.93
CA ASN A 49 6.84 15.34 -2.79
C ASN A 49 6.43 15.28 -4.29
N PRO A 50 6.23 16.43 -4.96
CA PRO A 50 5.78 16.47 -6.36
C PRO A 50 6.79 15.90 -7.40
N TYR A 51 7.95 15.42 -6.96
CA TYR A 51 9.02 14.88 -7.81
C TYR A 51 8.92 13.36 -8.08
N THR A 52 7.90 12.67 -7.57
CA THR A 52 7.67 11.24 -7.84
C THR A 52 6.43 11.06 -8.72
N GLY A 53 6.63 11.05 -10.03
CA GLY A 53 5.57 10.90 -11.04
C GLY A 53 5.91 9.81 -12.06
N SER A 54 5.94 8.54 -11.64
CA SER A 54 6.26 7.42 -12.54
C SER A 54 5.44 6.15 -12.29
N GLY A 55 4.18 6.32 -11.87
CA GLY A 55 3.27 5.19 -11.60
C GLY A 55 3.61 4.44 -10.31
N ILE A 56 2.84 3.39 -10.04
CA ILE A 56 3.00 2.54 -8.85
C ILE A 56 3.08 1.10 -9.32
N ASP A 57 4.20 0.45 -9.02
CA ASP A 57 4.34 -1.00 -9.19
C ASP A 57 3.91 -1.70 -7.90
N ALA A 58 2.94 -2.61 -8.02
CA ALA A 58 2.43 -3.38 -6.89
C ALA A 58 2.58 -4.89 -7.12
N VAL A 59 3.02 -5.58 -6.09
CA VAL A 59 3.23 -7.03 -6.08
C VAL A 59 2.61 -7.64 -4.83
N ILE A 60 2.06 -8.84 -4.98
CA ILE A 60 1.46 -9.63 -3.91
C ILE A 60 2.24 -10.92 -3.81
N ILE A 61 2.67 -11.24 -2.60
CA ILE A 61 3.34 -12.49 -2.26
C ILE A 61 2.45 -13.20 -1.25
N SER A 62 1.89 -14.33 -1.65
CA SER A 62 1.03 -15.16 -0.81
C SER A 62 1.51 -16.62 -0.84
N ARG A 63 0.77 -17.52 -0.17
CA ARG A 63 1.02 -18.97 -0.25
C ARG A 63 0.88 -19.52 -1.67
N ASP A 64 0.09 -18.85 -2.51
CA ASP A 64 -0.12 -19.23 -3.91
C ASP A 64 1.01 -18.72 -4.82
N GLY A 65 1.94 -17.94 -4.27
CA GLY A 65 3.14 -17.46 -4.95
C GLY A 65 3.12 -15.94 -5.16
N TYR A 66 3.74 -15.53 -6.27
CA TYR A 66 3.95 -14.13 -6.64
C TYR A 66 2.96 -13.69 -7.72
N ARG A 67 2.37 -12.51 -7.54
CA ARG A 67 1.50 -11.86 -8.53
C ARG A 67 1.78 -10.37 -8.61
N ARG A 68 2.09 -9.87 -9.81
CA ARG A 68 2.15 -8.44 -10.10
C ARG A 68 0.75 -7.94 -10.42
N LEU A 69 0.33 -6.85 -9.81
CA LEU A 69 -0.92 -6.17 -10.19
C LEU A 69 -0.65 -5.30 -11.41
N ASN A 70 -1.53 -5.36 -12.41
CA ASN A 70 -1.54 -4.34 -13.46
C ASN A 70 -2.36 -3.12 -13.02
N ASP A 71 -2.19 -2.01 -13.74
CA ASP A 71 -2.86 -0.74 -13.45
C ASP A 71 -4.39 -0.88 -13.37
N THR A 72 -4.99 -1.72 -14.23
CA THR A 72 -6.45 -1.90 -14.24
C THR A 72 -6.93 -2.61 -12.98
N GLU A 73 -6.22 -3.65 -12.53
CA GLU A 73 -6.54 -4.35 -11.28
C GLU A 73 -6.34 -3.46 -10.07
N LEU A 74 -5.22 -2.74 -10.02
CA LEU A 74 -4.92 -1.81 -8.94
C LEU A 74 -6.02 -0.73 -8.84
N LEU A 75 -6.34 -0.08 -9.96
CA LEU A 75 -7.39 0.95 -10.04
C LEU A 75 -8.76 0.42 -9.62
N LYS A 76 -9.13 -0.81 -10.02
CA LYS A 76 -10.39 -1.44 -9.59
C LYS A 76 -10.45 -1.64 -8.08
N ILE A 77 -9.34 -1.94 -7.42
CA ILE A 77 -9.29 -2.16 -5.98
C ILE A 77 -9.35 -0.83 -5.23
N VAL A 78 -8.58 0.18 -5.67
CA VAL A 78 -8.51 1.48 -4.98
C VAL A 78 -9.72 2.37 -5.24
N ASN A 79 -10.32 2.34 -6.45
CA ASN A 79 -11.46 3.19 -6.81
C ASN A 79 -12.82 2.59 -6.45
N LYS A 80 -12.87 1.33 -5.97
CA LYS A 80 -14.15 0.69 -5.57
C LYS A 80 -14.87 1.44 -4.44
N ASP A 81 -14.15 2.29 -3.70
CA ASP A 81 -14.68 3.08 -2.60
C ASP A 81 -15.15 4.48 -3.04
N GLU A 82 -14.82 4.95 -4.25
CA GLU A 82 -15.30 6.25 -4.78
C GLU A 82 -16.68 6.15 -5.46
N VAL A 83 -17.13 4.95 -5.85
CA VAL A 83 -18.41 4.74 -6.56
C VAL A 83 -19.59 4.52 -5.60
N ASN A 84 -19.34 4.40 -4.29
CA ASN A 84 -20.37 4.14 -3.27
C ASN A 84 -20.55 5.29 -2.27
N ASN A 85 -20.18 6.53 -2.63
CA ASN A 85 -20.43 7.72 -1.83
C ASN A 85 -21.21 8.78 -2.60
#